data_AF-A0A6J4WVU2-F1
#
_entry.id   AF-A0A6J4WVU2-F1
#
_cell.length_a   1.000
_cell.length_b   1.000
_cell.length_c   1.000
_cell.angle_alpha   90.00
_cell.angle_beta   90.00
_cell.angle_gamma   90.00
#
_symmetry.space_group_name_H-M   'P 1'
#
loop_
_entity.id
_entity.type
_entity.pdbx_description
1 polymer ?
#
loop_
_entity_poly.entity_id
_entity_poly.type
_entity_poly.pdbx_seq_one_letter_code
_entity_poly.pdbx_strand_id
1 'polypeptide(L)'
;MNTVFREKIHNRMKPARWLKNNEESEFKIMLQPEKDEDWINLYSFDLGYEFSADINQGDHSASTHPESLFVLARVAALPVENGVVTLFNNTLKRVIDGNESIRELTEGQAYLDALKTDFGIELDAPYEKLRPLPKSD
;
A
#
# COMPACT_ATOMS: atom_id res chain seq x y z
N MET A 1 -11.04 26.52 -10.90
CA MET A 1 -12.14 26.19 -9.96
C MET A 1 -12.25 24.68 -9.96
N ASN A 2 -11.77 24.01 -8.92
CA ASN A 2 -11.65 22.55 -8.93
C ASN A 2 -13.04 21.91 -8.88
N THR A 3 -13.29 20.93 -9.76
CA THR A 3 -14.55 20.19 -9.75
C THR A 3 -14.37 18.96 -8.89
N VAL A 4 -15.04 18.93 -7.74
CA VAL A 4 -15.05 17.75 -6.86
C VAL A 4 -16.17 16.83 -7.32
N PHE A 5 -15.83 15.68 -7.90
CA PHE A 5 -16.81 14.62 -8.10
C PHE A 5 -16.99 13.89 -6.77
N ARG A 6 -18.06 14.24 -6.05
CA ARG A 6 -18.44 13.60 -4.79
C ARG A 6 -19.29 12.37 -5.09
N GLU A 7 -18.67 11.35 -5.67
CA GLU A 7 -19.24 10.02 -5.59
C GLU A 7 -18.58 9.33 -4.41
N LYS A 8 -19.32 9.14 -3.31
CA LYS A 8 -18.85 8.29 -2.21
C LYS A 8 -18.76 6.89 -2.77
N ILE A 9 -17.55 6.45 -3.11
CA ILE A 9 -17.30 5.02 -3.29
C ILE A 9 -17.54 4.40 -1.91
N HIS A 10 -18.62 3.62 -1.77
CA HIS A 10 -18.82 2.76 -0.61
C HIS A 10 -17.78 1.64 -0.69
N ASN A 11 -16.56 1.98 -0.26
CA ASN A 11 -15.52 1.00 -0.03
C ASN A 11 -15.70 0.46 1.40
N ARG A 12 -15.42 -0.84 1.61
CA ARG A 12 -15.59 -1.51 2.91
C ARG A 12 -14.75 -0.90 4.04
N MET A 13 -13.81 0.01 3.74
CA MET A 13 -12.87 0.56 4.72
C MET A 13 -13.15 2.02 5.14
N LYS A 14 -13.33 2.99 4.23
CA LYS A 14 -13.64 4.42 4.51
C LYS A 14 -14.17 5.15 3.26
N PRO A 15 -14.87 6.30 3.38
CA PRO A 15 -15.22 7.13 2.23
C PRO A 15 -13.98 7.65 1.50
N ALA A 16 -14.05 7.67 0.17
CA ALA A 16 -13.04 8.24 -0.71
C ALA A 16 -13.68 9.17 -1.74
N ARG A 17 -12.90 10.14 -2.26
CA ARG A 17 -13.32 11.08 -3.30
C ARG A 17 -12.26 11.21 -4.41
N TRP A 18 -12.70 11.68 -5.56
CA TRP A 18 -11.83 12.12 -6.65
C TRP A 18 -11.85 13.63 -6.76
N LEU A 19 -10.67 14.24 -6.79
CA LEU A 19 -10.50 15.67 -7.07
C LEU A 19 -10.00 15.82 -8.52
N LYS A 20 -10.82 16.40 -9.40
CA LYS A 20 -10.39 16.81 -10.74
C LYS A 20 -9.77 18.20 -10.63
N ASN A 21 -8.47 18.29 -10.93
CA ASN A 21 -7.75 19.57 -10.95
C ASN A 21 -7.93 20.27 -12.30
N ASN A 22 -7.65 21.58 -12.35
CA ASN A 22 -7.72 22.36 -13.59
C ASN A 22 -6.60 21.90 -14.56
N GLU A 23 -6.72 22.23 -15.84
CA GLU A 23 -5.81 21.74 -16.91
C GLU A 23 -4.34 22.15 -16.74
N GLU A 24 -4.04 23.14 -15.90
CA GLU A 24 -2.68 23.57 -15.55
C GLU A 24 -2.01 22.74 -14.45
N SER A 25 -2.75 21.82 -13.81
CA SER A 25 -2.19 20.93 -12.78
C SER A 25 -1.58 19.69 -13.42
N GLU A 26 -0.35 19.37 -13.01
CA GLU A 26 0.31 18.08 -13.36
C GLU A 26 -0.50 16.86 -12.88
N PHE A 27 -1.37 17.03 -11.87
CA PHE A 27 -2.17 15.97 -11.28
C PHE A 27 -3.62 16.06 -11.74
N LYS A 28 -3.97 15.46 -12.89
CA LYS A 28 -5.30 15.64 -13.49
C LYS A 28 -6.45 15.13 -12.62
N ILE A 29 -6.30 13.95 -12.01
CA ILE A 29 -7.29 13.35 -11.09
C ILE A 29 -6.56 12.81 -9.86
N MET A 30 -6.99 13.18 -8.65
CA MET A 30 -6.40 12.76 -7.37
C MET A 30 -7.38 11.92 -6.54
N LEU A 31 -6.96 10.73 -6.09
CA LEU A 31 -7.69 9.94 -5.09
C LEU A 31 -7.39 10.44 -3.68
N GLN A 32 -8.44 10.69 -2.91
CA GLN A 32 -8.31 11.06 -1.51
C GLN A 32 -9.28 10.26 -0.62
N PRO A 33 -8.80 9.40 0.29
CA PRO A 33 -9.60 8.90 1.41
C PRO A 33 -9.74 9.98 2.49
N GLU A 34 -10.82 9.86 3.25
CA GLU A 34 -10.98 10.62 4.49
C GLU A 34 -10.25 9.92 5.64
N LYS A 35 -9.42 10.66 6.36
CA LYS A 35 -8.73 10.20 7.57
C LYS A 35 -8.68 11.36 8.57
N ASP A 36 -9.17 11.11 9.79
CA ASP A 36 -9.14 12.07 10.90
C ASP A 36 -9.73 13.45 10.52
N GLU A 37 -10.90 13.43 9.86
CA GLU A 37 -11.61 14.62 9.31
C GLU A 37 -10.88 15.36 8.17
N ASP A 38 -9.69 14.88 7.78
CA ASP A 38 -8.91 15.40 6.66
C ASP A 38 -8.97 14.50 5.42
N TRP A 39 -8.63 15.09 4.27
CA TRP A 39 -8.49 14.38 3.00
C TRP A 39 -7.03 14.24 2.63
N ILE A 40 -6.54 13.01 2.57
CA ILE A 40 -5.13 12.72 2.30
C ILE A 40 -4.95 12.37 0.84
N ASN A 41 -3.91 12.88 0.18
CA ASN A 41 -3.56 12.47 -1.18
C ASN A 41 -2.96 11.06 -1.16
N LEU A 42 -3.54 10.13 -1.94
CA LEU A 42 -2.92 8.82 -2.17
C LEU A 42 -2.09 8.81 -3.44
N TYR A 43 -2.76 8.87 -4.58
CA TYR A 43 -2.14 8.92 -5.89
C TYR A 43 -3.02 9.69 -6.85
N SER A 44 -2.38 10.15 -7.92
CA SER A 44 -3.03 10.82 -9.03
C SER A 44 -2.78 10.09 -10.33
N PHE A 45 -3.68 10.26 -11.29
CA PHE A 45 -3.64 9.63 -12.59
C PHE A 45 -4.40 10.48 -13.60
N ASP A 46 -4.33 10.08 -14.87
CA ASP A 46 -5.25 10.53 -15.90
C ASP A 46 -5.91 9.35 -16.61
N LEU A 47 -6.81 9.65 -17.56
CA LEU A 47 -7.57 8.64 -18.30
C LEU A 47 -6.94 8.33 -19.66
N GLY A 48 -5.65 8.67 -19.83
CA GLY A 48 -4.85 8.27 -20.97
C GLY A 48 -4.77 6.74 -21.06
N TYR A 49 -4.66 6.25 -22.28
CA TYR A 49 -4.45 4.83 -22.51
C TYR A 49 -2.98 4.49 -22.24
N GLU A 50 -2.74 3.47 -21.42
CA GLU A 50 -1.41 2.94 -21.10
C GLU A 50 -1.12 1.68 -21.91
N PHE A 51 0.05 1.60 -22.54
CA PHE A 51 0.47 0.39 -23.23
C PHE A 51 1.10 -0.60 -22.24
N SER A 52 1.09 -1.89 -22.57
CA SER A 52 1.75 -2.91 -21.75
C SER A 52 3.24 -2.63 -21.54
N ALA A 53 3.89 -1.94 -22.48
CA ALA A 53 5.29 -1.53 -22.33
C ALA A 53 5.49 -0.51 -21.20
N ASP A 54 4.57 0.44 -21.05
CA ASP A 54 4.61 1.47 -19.99
C ASP A 54 4.41 0.83 -18.62
N ILE A 55 3.46 -0.11 -18.51
CA ILE A 55 3.22 -0.89 -17.28
C ILE A 55 4.46 -1.70 -16.90
N ASN A 56 5.04 -2.44 -17.85
CA ASN A 56 6.25 -3.24 -17.61
C ASN A 56 7.44 -2.37 -17.18
N GLN A 57 7.57 -1.16 -17.74
CA GLN A 57 8.59 -0.21 -17.34
C GLN A 57 8.37 0.29 -15.90
N GLY A 58 7.12 0.59 -15.54
CA GLY A 58 6.73 0.95 -14.18
C GLY A 58 7.05 -0.16 -13.17
N ASP A 59 6.66 -1.39 -13.49
CA ASP A 59 6.92 -2.58 -12.66
C ASP A 59 8.42 -2.85 -12.50
N HIS A 60 9.19 -2.74 -13.59
CA HIS A 60 10.64 -2.88 -13.52
C HIS A 60 11.27 -1.83 -12.60
N SER A 61 10.88 -0.57 -12.74
CA SER A 61 11.37 0.51 -11.87
C SER A 61 11.01 0.24 -10.40
N ALA A 62 9.75 -0.07 -10.12
CA ALA A 62 9.27 -0.36 -8.76
C ALA A 62 9.98 -1.58 -8.13
N SER A 63 10.33 -2.60 -8.90
CA SER A 63 10.94 -3.84 -8.39
C SER A 63 12.47 -3.84 -8.32
N THR A 64 13.14 -2.94 -9.04
CA THR A 64 14.60 -2.96 -9.20
C THR A 64 15.32 -1.67 -8.81
N HIS A 65 14.65 -0.51 -8.80
CA HIS A 65 15.31 0.76 -8.53
C HIS A 65 15.81 0.82 -7.07
N PRO A 66 17.08 1.19 -6.81
CA PRO A 66 17.66 1.13 -5.46
C PRO A 66 16.94 2.00 -4.43
N GLU A 67 16.26 3.06 -4.86
CA GLU A 67 15.48 3.95 -3.98
C GLU A 67 13.98 3.57 -3.91
N SER A 68 13.57 2.50 -4.60
CA SER A 68 12.18 2.04 -4.54
C SER A 68 11.85 1.51 -3.15
N LEU A 69 10.68 1.89 -2.62
CA LEU A 69 10.15 1.34 -1.38
C LEU A 69 10.07 -0.19 -1.40
N PHE A 70 9.70 -0.78 -2.55
CA PHE A 70 9.59 -2.25 -2.69
C PHE A 70 10.95 -2.94 -2.81
N VAL A 71 12.03 -2.18 -2.99
CA VAL A 71 13.40 -2.67 -2.86
C VAL A 71 13.90 -2.56 -1.42
N LEU A 72 13.53 -1.49 -0.74
CA LEU A 72 14.04 -1.12 0.59
C LEU A 72 13.21 -1.67 1.75
N ALA A 73 11.97 -2.08 1.52
CA ALA A 73 11.05 -2.54 2.56
C ALA A 73 10.37 -3.86 2.20
N ARG A 74 9.96 -4.59 3.23
CA ARG A 74 9.06 -5.74 3.09
C ARG A 74 7.66 -5.29 3.44
N VAL A 75 6.73 -5.39 2.51
CA VAL A 75 5.37 -4.86 2.67
C VAL A 75 4.36 -5.91 2.29
N ALA A 76 3.35 -6.12 3.13
CA ALA A 76 2.14 -6.85 2.80
C ALA A 76 0.92 -6.14 3.38
N ALA A 77 -0.20 -6.16 2.68
CA ALA A 77 -1.45 -5.61 3.15
C ALA A 77 -2.61 -6.49 2.68
N LEU A 78 -3.47 -6.89 3.62
CA LEU A 78 -4.65 -7.69 3.35
C LEU A 78 -5.87 -7.00 3.98
N PRO A 79 -6.79 -6.47 3.17
CA PRO A 79 -8.10 -6.08 3.65
C PRO A 79 -8.83 -7.31 4.20
N VAL A 80 -9.34 -7.19 5.42
CA VAL A 80 -10.13 -8.23 6.09
C VAL A 80 -11.53 -7.68 6.37
N GLU A 81 -12.41 -8.52 6.93
CA GLU A 81 -13.71 -8.03 7.39
C GLU A 81 -13.53 -6.88 8.40
N ASN A 82 -14.19 -5.75 8.13
CA ASN A 82 -14.14 -4.51 8.93
C ASN A 82 -12.74 -3.98 9.27
N GLY A 83 -11.74 -4.26 8.43
CA GLY A 83 -10.38 -3.89 8.78
C GLY A 83 -9.32 -4.17 7.73
N VAL A 84 -8.07 -4.02 8.17
CA VAL A 84 -6.88 -4.33 7.38
C VAL A 84 -5.80 -4.90 8.28
N VAL A 85 -5.09 -5.91 7.77
CA VAL A 85 -3.84 -6.41 8.33
C VAL A 85 -2.71 -5.93 7.44
N THR A 86 -1.70 -5.29 8.02
CA THR A 86 -0.54 -4.75 7.31
C THR A 86 0.75 -5.22 7.97
N LEU A 87 1.71 -5.63 7.16
CA LEU A 87 3.07 -5.90 7.57
C LEU A 87 3.98 -4.88 6.89
N PHE A 88 4.75 -4.14 7.69
CA PHE A 88 5.78 -3.24 7.21
C PHE A 88 7.08 -3.59 7.91
N ASN A 89 8.06 -4.09 7.14
CA ASN A 89 9.27 -4.71 7.65
C ASN A 89 8.93 -5.81 8.67
N ASN A 90 9.20 -5.58 9.95
CA ASN A 90 8.90 -6.50 11.05
C ASN A 90 7.64 -6.12 11.84
N THR A 91 7.05 -4.95 11.55
CA THR A 91 5.88 -4.45 12.26
C THR A 91 4.61 -5.01 11.64
N LEU A 92 3.97 -5.95 12.33
CA LEU A 92 2.65 -6.44 12.00
C LEU A 92 1.60 -5.59 12.72
N LYS A 93 0.76 -4.93 11.96
CA LYS A 93 -0.33 -4.09 12.44
C LYS A 93 -1.67 -4.64 11.97
N ARG A 94 -2.65 -4.69 12.87
CA ARG A 94 -4.05 -4.98 12.56
C ARG A 94 -4.89 -3.80 13.01
N VAL A 95 -5.80 -3.38 12.14
CA VAL A 95 -6.85 -2.42 12.47
C VAL A 95 -8.17 -3.10 12.12
N ILE A 96 -8.92 -3.54 13.13
CA ILE A 96 -10.16 -4.31 12.97
C ILE A 96 -11.21 -3.73 13.90
N ASP A 97 -12.40 -3.39 13.38
CA ASP A 97 -13.50 -2.76 14.13
C ASP A 97 -13.03 -1.51 14.92
N GLY A 98 -12.10 -0.74 14.34
CA GLY A 98 -11.51 0.44 14.97
C GLY A 98 -10.47 0.17 16.06
N ASN A 99 -10.24 -1.09 16.42
CA ASN A 99 -9.20 -1.48 17.38
C ASN A 99 -7.87 -1.70 16.65
N GLU A 100 -6.81 -1.10 17.20
CA GLU A 100 -5.46 -1.22 16.69
C GLU A 100 -4.64 -2.17 17.56
N SER A 101 -3.98 -3.15 16.93
CA SER A 101 -2.97 -3.99 17.57
C SER A 101 -1.69 -3.97 16.75
N ILE A 102 -0.56 -3.69 17.39
CA ILE A 102 0.76 -3.68 16.77
C ILE A 102 1.63 -4.72 17.46
N ARG A 103 2.35 -5.51 16.66
CA ARG A 103 3.28 -6.53 17.13
C ARG A 103 4.54 -6.51 16.27
N GLU A 104 5.70 -6.43 16.92
CA GLU A 104 6.99 -6.66 16.26
C GLU A 104 7.27 -8.15 16.12
N LEU A 105 7.60 -8.57 14.90
CA LEU A 105 7.93 -9.95 14.56
C LEU A 105 9.42 -10.19 14.68
N THR A 106 9.78 -11.23 15.42
CA THR A 106 11.15 -11.75 15.42
C THR A 106 11.50 -12.31 14.04
N GLU A 107 12.72 -12.05 13.60
CA GLU A 107 13.29 -12.63 12.38
C GLU A 107 13.30 -14.16 12.41
N GLY A 108 13.28 -14.80 11.24
CA GLY A 108 13.27 -16.26 11.12
C GLY A 108 11.86 -16.84 11.00
N GLN A 109 11.64 -18.01 11.62
CA GLN A 109 10.41 -18.79 11.42
C GLN A 109 9.14 -18.05 11.86
N ALA A 110 9.20 -17.29 12.96
CA ALA A 110 8.06 -16.52 13.45
C ALA A 110 7.53 -15.50 12.41
N TYR A 111 8.43 -14.95 11.58
CA TYR A 111 8.07 -14.07 10.49
C TYR A 111 7.34 -14.80 9.36
N LEU A 112 7.89 -15.95 8.95
CA LEU A 112 7.31 -16.79 7.90
C LEU A 112 5.94 -17.34 8.30
N ASP A 113 5.79 -17.74 9.56
CA ASP A 113 4.52 -18.20 10.12
C ASP A 113 3.47 -17.10 10.12
N ALA A 114 3.87 -15.85 10.40
CA ALA A 114 2.98 -14.69 10.29
C ALA A 114 2.55 -14.43 8.85
N LEU A 115 3.46 -14.49 7.87
CA LEU A 115 3.10 -14.38 6.44
C LEU A 115 2.04 -15.42 6.04
N LYS A 116 2.23 -16.67 6.44
CA LYS A 116 1.29 -17.75 6.15
C LYS A 116 -0.05 -17.56 6.85
N THR A 117 -0.03 -17.27 8.15
CA THR A 117 -1.23 -17.19 8.97
C THR A 117 -2.07 -15.95 8.66
N ASP A 118 -1.41 -14.81 8.45
CA ASP A 118 -2.09 -13.51 8.36
C ASP A 118 -2.36 -13.07 6.93
N PHE A 119 -1.56 -13.55 5.97
CA PHE A 119 -1.67 -13.15 4.56
C PHE A 119 -1.92 -14.33 3.61
N GLY A 120 -1.85 -15.57 4.10
CA GLY A 120 -1.95 -16.76 3.24
C GLY A 120 -0.72 -16.96 2.34
N ILE A 121 0.40 -16.32 2.66
CA ILE A 121 1.63 -16.37 1.85
C ILE A 121 2.55 -17.44 2.44
N GLU A 122 2.68 -18.56 1.72
CA GLU A 122 3.65 -19.61 2.04
C GLU A 122 4.86 -19.48 1.10
N LEU A 123 6.04 -19.36 1.69
CA LEU A 123 7.30 -19.21 0.95
C LEU A 123 8.05 -20.53 0.92
N ASP A 124 8.45 -20.95 -0.28
CA ASP A 124 9.38 -22.09 -0.48
C ASP A 124 10.85 -21.64 -0.35
N ALA A 125 11.14 -20.87 0.69
CA ALA A 125 12.48 -20.36 0.97
C ALA A 125 12.61 -20.03 2.46
N PRO A 126 13.81 -20.25 3.04
CA PRO A 126 14.07 -19.86 4.42
C PRO A 126 14.20 -18.34 4.53
N TYR A 127 14.03 -17.81 5.75
CA TYR A 127 14.00 -16.36 6.02
C TYR A 127 15.25 -15.64 5.52
N GLU A 128 16.41 -16.29 5.61
CA GLU A 128 17.72 -15.74 5.23
C GLU A 128 17.84 -15.48 3.73
N LYS A 129 16.94 -16.02 2.91
CA LYS A 129 16.85 -15.73 1.47
C LYS A 129 16.01 -14.49 1.14
N LEU A 130 15.26 -13.96 2.11
CA LEU A 130 14.57 -12.69 1.93
C LEU A 130 15.60 -11.58 1.73
N ARG A 131 15.29 -10.62 0.85
CA ARG A 131 16.14 -9.43 0.68
C ARG A 131 16.38 -8.78 2.05
N PRO A 132 17.64 -8.52 2.44
CA PRO A 132 17.93 -7.94 3.74
C PRO A 132 17.31 -6.55 3.82
N LEU A 133 16.78 -6.22 4.99
CA LEU A 133 16.32 -4.86 5.23
C LEU A 133 17.54 -3.93 5.33
N PRO A 134 17.47 -2.69 4.81
CA PRO A 134 18.47 -1.67 5.07
C PRO A 134 18.64 -1.51 6.58
N LYS A 135 19.87 -1.31 7.04
CA LYS A 135 20.10 -0.96 8.44
C LYS A 135 19.48 0.42 8.68
N SER A 136 18.66 0.56 9.71
CA SER A 136 18.32 1.88 10.22
C SER A 136 19.59 2.49 10.81
N ASP A 137 19.99 3.66 10.31
CA ASP A 137 21.02 4.50 10.94
C ASP A 137 20.58 5.02 12.31
#